data_AF-I6ZW14-F1
#
_entry.id   AF-I6ZW14-F1
#
_cell.length_a   1.000
_cell.length_b   1.000
_cell.length_c   1.000
_cell.angle_alpha   90.00
_cell.angle_beta   90.00
_cell.angle_gamma   90.00
#
_symmetry.space_group_name_H-M   'P 1'
#
loop_
_entity.id
_entity.type
_entity.pdbx_description
1 polymer ?
#
loop_
_entity_poly.entity_id
_entity_poly.type
_entity_poly.pdbx_seq_one_letter_code
_entity_poly.pdbx_strand_id
1 'polypeptide(L)'
;MSKLPNLVSSRINEIRRIYVEANNRIVDEMDSMVDKFVKSIGSVPDISTGVSAYLEERIRYIREFVVDSIGFSISEFRALYNPDGNENARSRRFPKFITEALERSFEIDQYPSETEKSRLAKICKLSTKQINNWFTNKRNRSKSHEGGRQY
;
A
#
# COMPACT_ATOMS: atom_id res chain seq x y z
N MET A 1 -1.57 -8.58 -33.78
CA MET A 1 -1.77 -8.85 -32.34
C MET A 1 -1.24 -7.71 -31.47
N SER A 2 -1.76 -6.48 -31.60
CA SER A 2 -1.23 -5.27 -30.93
C SER A 2 -2.26 -4.53 -30.04
N LYS A 3 -3.45 -5.10 -29.80
CA LYS A 3 -4.54 -4.43 -29.08
C LYS A 3 -4.63 -4.78 -27.59
N LEU A 4 -4.06 -5.91 -27.18
CA LEU A 4 -4.24 -6.45 -25.82
C LEU A 4 -3.57 -5.59 -24.72
N PRO A 5 -2.32 -5.10 -24.88
CA PRO A 5 -1.66 -4.29 -23.84
C PRO A 5 -2.31 -2.90 -23.64
N ASN A 6 -2.79 -2.29 -24.73
CA ASN A 6 -3.51 -1.02 -24.70
C ASN A 6 -4.89 -1.17 -24.07
N LEU A 7 -5.59 -2.26 -24.39
CA LEU A 7 -6.88 -2.58 -23.79
C LEU A 7 -6.75 -2.77 -22.27
N VAL A 8 -5.75 -3.54 -21.83
CA VAL A 8 -5.53 -3.78 -20.39
C VAL A 8 -5.13 -2.50 -19.66
N SER A 9 -4.24 -1.68 -20.22
CA SER A 9 -3.90 -0.36 -19.64
C SER A 9 -5.12 0.55 -19.55
N SER A 10 -6.01 0.53 -20.55
CA SER A 10 -7.27 1.27 -20.53
C SER A 10 -8.21 0.79 -19.41
N ARG A 11 -8.37 -0.53 -19.25
CA ARG A 11 -9.21 -1.12 -18.19
C ARG A 11 -8.66 -0.86 -16.79
N ILE A 12 -7.35 -0.86 -16.64
CA ILE A 12 -6.68 -0.51 -15.40
C ILE A 12 -6.92 0.96 -15.03
N ASN A 13 -6.80 1.87 -16.01
CA ASN A 13 -7.07 3.29 -15.78
C ASN A 13 -8.55 3.56 -15.50
N GLU A 14 -9.46 2.77 -16.08
CA GLU A 14 -10.88 2.79 -15.78
C GLU A 14 -11.15 2.39 -14.33
N ILE A 15 -10.55 1.30 -13.83
CA ILE A 15 -10.64 0.90 -12.41
C ILE A 15 -10.11 2.01 -11.49
N ARG A 16 -8.96 2.61 -11.83
CA ARG A 16 -8.42 3.74 -11.06
C ARG A 16 -9.40 4.92 -11.01
N ARG A 17 -10.03 5.27 -12.15
CA ARG A 17 -11.01 6.36 -12.22
C ARG A 17 -12.24 6.08 -11.36
N ILE A 18 -12.83 4.89 -11.50
CA ILE A 18 -14.00 4.47 -10.72
C ILE A 18 -13.71 4.55 -9.21
N TYR A 19 -12.50 4.15 -8.79
CA TYR A 19 -12.09 4.25 -7.41
C TYR A 19 -11.99 5.70 -6.91
N VAL A 20 -11.37 6.59 -7.70
CA VAL A 20 -11.27 8.01 -7.34
C VAL A 20 -12.66 8.66 -7.28
N GLU A 21 -13.51 8.38 -8.26
CA GLU A 21 -14.89 8.88 -8.31
C GLU A 21 -15.73 8.40 -7.12
N ALA A 22 -15.65 7.11 -6.79
CA ALA A 22 -16.37 6.54 -5.65
C ALA A 22 -15.91 7.17 -4.32
N ASN A 23 -14.60 7.38 -4.14
CA ASN A 23 -14.08 8.03 -2.96
C ASN A 23 -14.53 9.49 -2.83
N ASN A 24 -14.46 10.25 -3.91
CA ASN A 24 -14.90 11.64 -3.91
C ASN A 24 -16.39 11.73 -3.56
N ARG A 25 -17.21 10.85 -4.14
CA ARG A 25 -18.64 10.76 -3.83
C ARG A 25 -18.91 10.44 -2.36
N ILE A 26 -18.15 9.53 -1.74
CA ILE A 26 -18.29 9.22 -0.31
C ILE A 26 -18.00 10.46 0.54
N VAL A 27 -16.95 11.22 0.21
CA VAL A 27 -16.62 12.47 0.91
C VAL A 27 -17.77 13.47 0.74
N ASP A 28 -18.26 13.68 -0.48
CA ASP A 28 -19.38 14.58 -0.75
C ASP A 28 -20.66 14.19 0.02
N GLU A 29 -20.94 12.89 0.13
CA GLU A 29 -22.08 12.36 0.89
C GLU A 29 -21.92 12.59 2.40
N MET A 30 -20.70 12.44 2.93
CA MET A 30 -20.39 12.74 4.32
C MET A 30 -20.55 14.23 4.63
N ASP A 31 -20.01 15.10 3.79
CA ASP A 31 -20.14 16.55 3.92
C ASP A 31 -21.61 16.97 3.85
N SER A 32 -22.37 16.40 2.90
CA SER A 32 -23.82 16.62 2.79
C SER A 32 -24.58 16.19 4.04
N MET A 33 -24.14 15.11 4.69
CA MET A 33 -24.75 14.62 5.93
C MET A 33 -24.48 15.58 7.10
N VAL A 34 -23.25 16.10 7.21
CA VAL A 34 -22.89 17.12 8.21
C VAL A 34 -23.70 18.39 7.99
N ASP A 35 -23.80 18.87 6.75
CA ASP A 35 -24.59 20.06 6.41
C ASP A 35 -26.06 19.92 6.78
N LYS A 36 -26.66 18.75 6.50
CA LYS A 36 -28.05 18.46 6.88
C LYS A 36 -28.24 18.45 8.39
N PHE A 37 -27.28 17.90 9.13
CA PHE A 37 -27.30 17.90 10.59
C PHE A 37 -27.18 19.32 11.16
N VAL A 38 -26.25 20.13 10.66
CA VAL A 38 -26.08 21.52 11.09
C VAL A 38 -27.35 22.33 10.82
N LYS A 39 -27.99 22.14 9.65
CA LYS A 39 -29.25 22.81 9.32
C LYS A 39 -30.42 22.40 10.22
N SER A 40 -30.45 21.17 10.74
CA SER A 40 -31.55 20.70 11.59
C SER A 40 -31.32 20.95 13.09
N ILE A 41 -30.09 20.81 13.57
CA ILE A 41 -29.73 20.89 15.00
C ILE A 41 -29.10 22.25 15.36
N GLY A 42 -28.66 23.04 14.38
CA GLY A 42 -28.02 24.35 14.58
C GLY A 42 -26.56 24.28 15.05
N SER A 43 -25.99 23.08 15.13
CA SER A 43 -24.60 22.83 15.52
C SER A 43 -24.04 21.61 14.78
N VAL A 44 -22.72 21.52 14.69
CA VAL A 44 -22.00 20.37 14.11
C VAL A 44 -22.20 19.16 15.04
N PRO A 45 -22.27 17.92 14.53
CA PRO A 45 -22.34 16.74 15.39
C PRO A 45 -21.21 16.75 16.42
N ASP A 46 -21.53 16.59 17.70
CA ASP A 46 -20.55 16.50 18.79
C ASP A 46 -19.87 15.13 18.75
N ILE A 47 -19.01 14.94 17.74
CA ILE A 47 -18.13 13.80 17.63
C ILE A 47 -16.86 14.17 18.37
N SER A 48 -16.52 13.41 19.40
CA SER A 48 -15.26 13.65 20.13
C SER A 48 -14.08 13.69 19.15
N THR A 49 -13.11 14.57 19.41
CA THR A 49 -11.93 14.76 18.56
C THR A 49 -11.20 13.43 18.29
N GLY A 50 -11.18 12.51 19.25
CA GLY A 50 -10.59 11.18 19.09
C GLY A 50 -11.32 10.29 18.08
N VAL A 51 -12.67 10.33 18.06
CA VAL A 51 -13.47 9.56 17.10
C VAL A 51 -13.31 10.13 15.70
N SER A 52 -13.32 11.46 15.55
CA SER A 52 -13.08 12.12 14.26
C SER A 52 -11.69 11.79 13.70
N ALA A 53 -10.63 11.92 14.52
CA ALA A 53 -9.27 11.58 14.10
C ALA A 53 -9.12 10.10 13.70
N TYR A 54 -9.74 9.18 14.44
CA TYR A 54 -9.73 7.75 14.12
C TYR A 54 -10.41 7.45 12.78
N LEU A 55 -11.56 8.07 12.52
CA LEU A 55 -12.29 7.88 11.26
C LEU A 55 -11.49 8.43 10.07
N GLU A 56 -10.90 9.62 10.21
CA GLU A 56 -10.02 10.21 9.19
C GLU A 56 -8.79 9.34 8.91
N GLU A 57 -8.14 8.83 9.96
CA GLU A 57 -7.02 7.91 9.83
C GLU A 57 -7.42 6.62 9.13
N ARG A 58 -8.59 6.06 9.47
CA ARG A 58 -9.10 4.84 8.84
C ARG A 58 -9.40 5.05 7.37
N ILE A 59 -10.01 6.17 6.99
CA ILE A 59 -10.28 6.53 5.59
C ILE A 59 -8.96 6.69 4.82
N ARG A 60 -7.97 7.36 5.40
CA ARG A 60 -6.63 7.53 4.81
C ARG A 60 -5.96 6.18 4.59
N TYR A 61 -5.99 5.30 5.59
CA TYR A 61 -5.43 3.95 5.48
C TYR A 61 -6.09 3.13 4.38
N ILE A 62 -7.43 3.10 4.32
CA ILE A 62 -8.16 2.40 3.26
C ILE A 62 -7.76 2.96 1.89
N ARG A 63 -7.56 4.28 1.81
CA ARG A 63 -7.13 4.92 0.57
C ARG A 63 -5.76 4.43 0.11
N GLU A 64 -4.78 4.51 0.99
CA GLU A 64 -3.40 4.08 0.73
C GLU A 64 -3.34 2.60 0.39
N PHE A 65 -4.01 1.75 1.16
CA PHE A 65 -4.02 0.30 0.95
C PHE A 65 -4.57 -0.11 -0.42
N VAL A 66 -5.69 0.48 -0.85
CA VAL A 66 -6.31 0.14 -2.14
C VAL A 66 -5.46 0.65 -3.31
N VAL A 67 -4.92 1.86 -3.21
CA VAL A 67 -4.03 2.42 -4.25
C VAL A 67 -2.76 1.58 -4.40
N ASP A 68 -2.15 1.19 -3.27
CA ASP A 68 -0.96 0.34 -3.25
C ASP A 68 -1.26 -1.05 -3.83
N SER A 69 -2.42 -1.64 -3.51
CA SER A 69 -2.84 -2.95 -4.02
C SER A 69 -3.05 -2.92 -5.54
N ILE A 70 -3.72 -1.88 -6.06
CA ILE A 70 -3.89 -1.68 -7.49
C ILE A 70 -2.53 -1.49 -8.16
N GLY A 71 -1.65 -0.65 -7.59
CA GLY A 71 -0.30 -0.42 -8.11
C GLY A 71 0.52 -1.71 -8.20
N PHE A 72 0.39 -2.59 -7.21
CA PHE A 72 1.04 -3.89 -7.19
C PHE A 72 0.52 -4.81 -8.30
N SER A 73 -0.80 -5.00 -8.41
CA SER A 73 -1.40 -5.84 -9.46
C SER A 73 -1.04 -5.37 -10.87
N ILE A 74 -0.97 -4.06 -11.10
CA ILE A 74 -0.53 -3.49 -12.39
C ILE A 74 0.93 -3.84 -12.68
N SER A 75 1.78 -3.76 -11.66
CA SER A 75 3.20 -4.06 -11.76
C SER A 75 3.43 -5.56 -12.06
N GLU A 76 2.67 -6.43 -11.39
CA GLU A 76 2.67 -7.87 -11.64
C GLU A 76 2.20 -8.20 -13.07
N PHE A 77 1.10 -7.60 -13.52
CA PHE A 77 0.61 -7.79 -14.88
C PHE A 77 1.64 -7.36 -15.93
N ARG A 78 2.29 -6.20 -15.74
CA ARG A 78 3.36 -5.73 -16.65
C ARG A 78 4.54 -6.69 -16.70
N ALA A 79 4.93 -7.26 -15.55
CA ALA A 79 6.02 -8.22 -15.49
C ALA A 79 5.70 -9.53 -16.25
N LEU A 80 4.44 -9.97 -16.22
CA LEU A 80 4.01 -11.20 -16.88
C LEU A 80 3.87 -11.08 -18.40
N TYR A 81 3.48 -9.91 -18.91
CA TYR A 81 3.08 -9.74 -20.31
C TYR A 81 3.89 -8.71 -21.11
N ASN A 82 4.84 -8.01 -20.46
CA ASN A 82 5.79 -7.12 -21.13
C ASN A 82 7.19 -7.21 -20.46
N PRO A 83 7.82 -8.40 -20.49
CA PRO A 83 9.07 -8.67 -19.75
C PRO A 83 10.27 -7.83 -20.22
N ASP A 84 10.29 -7.40 -21.49
CA ASP A 84 11.37 -6.59 -22.08
C ASP A 84 11.18 -5.07 -21.90
N GLY A 85 10.07 -4.66 -21.26
CA GLY A 85 9.80 -3.25 -20.98
C GLY A 85 10.76 -2.71 -19.93
N ASN A 86 11.79 -1.98 -20.36
CA ASN A 86 12.75 -1.19 -19.57
C ASN A 86 12.65 -1.40 -18.04
N GLU A 87 13.42 -2.38 -17.55
CA GLU A 87 13.50 -2.77 -16.13
C GLU A 87 13.81 -1.61 -15.16
N ASN A 88 14.18 -0.44 -15.66
CA ASN A 88 14.44 0.77 -14.88
C ASN A 88 13.17 1.44 -14.34
N ALA A 89 11.98 1.04 -14.80
CA ALA A 89 10.70 1.46 -14.22
C ALA A 89 10.19 0.53 -13.11
N ARG A 90 11.00 -0.44 -12.67
CA ARG A 90 10.77 -1.16 -11.40
C ARG A 90 10.60 -0.10 -10.32
N SER A 91 9.40 0.03 -9.75
CA SER A 91 9.28 0.65 -8.44
C SER A 91 10.14 -0.19 -7.51
N ARG A 92 11.39 0.23 -7.29
CA ARG A 92 12.41 -0.49 -6.50
C ARG A 92 12.03 -0.62 -5.02
N ARG A 93 10.89 -0.06 -4.62
CA ARG A 93 10.37 -0.06 -3.26
C ARG A 93 9.10 -0.86 -3.20
N PHE A 94 9.05 -1.77 -2.23
CA PHE A 94 7.80 -2.39 -1.84
C PHE A 94 6.83 -1.32 -1.36
N PRO A 95 5.52 -1.51 -1.60
CA PRO A 95 4.46 -0.75 -0.95
C PRO A 95 4.68 -0.61 0.55
N LYS A 96 4.13 0.47 1.14
CA LYS A 96 4.38 0.80 2.54
C LYS A 96 3.88 -0.30 3.47
N PHE A 97 2.68 -0.84 3.23
CA PHE A 97 2.10 -1.92 4.03
C PHE A 97 2.95 -3.21 4.01
N ILE A 98 3.59 -3.53 2.89
CA ILE A 98 4.50 -4.66 2.79
C ILE A 98 5.75 -4.38 3.62
N THR A 99 6.32 -3.18 3.48
CA THR A 99 7.52 -2.79 4.23
C THR A 99 7.25 -2.80 5.73
N GLU A 100 6.11 -2.27 6.20
CA GLU A 100 5.69 -2.30 7.61
C GLU A 100 5.46 -3.74 8.14
N ALA A 101 4.88 -4.64 7.33
CA ALA A 101 4.73 -6.04 7.71
C ALA A 101 6.07 -6.75 7.86
N LEU A 102 7.02 -6.48 6.97
CA LEU A 102 8.38 -7.01 7.03
C LEU A 102 9.17 -6.42 8.20
N GLU A 103 9.02 -5.12 8.48
CA GLU A 103 9.68 -4.44 9.59
C GLU A 103 9.21 -4.94 10.95
N ARG A 104 7.90 -5.10 11.16
CA ARG A 104 7.37 -5.69 12.40
C ARG A 104 7.89 -7.11 12.64
N SER A 105 7.97 -7.92 11.58
CA SER A 105 8.54 -9.27 11.69
C SER A 105 10.03 -9.23 12.02
N PHE A 106 10.78 -8.30 11.42
CA PHE A 106 12.21 -8.09 11.68
C PHE A 106 12.53 -7.63 13.10
N GLU A 107 11.67 -6.80 13.69
CA GLU A 107 11.79 -6.36 15.09
C GLU A 107 11.63 -7.53 16.07
N ILE A 108 10.80 -8.52 15.72
CA ILE A 108 10.62 -9.74 16.51
C ILE A 108 11.82 -10.68 16.30
N ASP A 109 12.19 -10.93 15.04
CA ASP A 109 13.28 -11.82 14.66
C ASP A 109 13.94 -11.39 13.34
N GLN A 110 15.23 -11.04 13.42
CA GLN A 110 16.02 -10.65 12.25
C GLN A 110 16.36 -11.83 11.31
N TYR A 111 16.15 -13.07 11.78
CA TYR A 111 16.39 -14.33 11.09
C TYR A 111 15.13 -15.22 11.15
N PRO A 112 14.00 -14.77 10.56
CA PRO A 112 12.71 -15.43 10.71
C PRO A 112 12.76 -16.89 10.27
N SER A 113 11.99 -17.74 10.94
CA SER A 113 11.81 -19.14 10.55
C SER A 113 11.19 -19.29 9.15
N GLU A 114 11.36 -20.45 8.52
CA GLU A 114 10.73 -20.74 7.21
C GLU A 114 9.20 -20.65 7.25
N THR A 115 8.59 -20.97 8.40
CA THR A 115 7.16 -20.80 8.64
C THR A 115 6.76 -19.33 8.56
N GLU A 116 7.53 -18.45 9.21
CA GLU A 116 7.26 -17.01 9.21
C GLU A 116 7.52 -16.39 7.83
N LYS A 117 8.61 -16.78 7.16
CA LYS A 117 8.86 -16.38 5.76
C LYS A 117 7.72 -16.80 4.83
N SER A 118 7.18 -18.00 5.02
CA SER A 118 6.05 -18.51 4.23
C SER A 118 4.77 -17.74 4.52
N ARG A 119 4.54 -17.35 5.78
CA ARG A 119 3.42 -16.47 6.16
C ARG A 119 3.56 -15.09 5.51
N LEU A 120 4.73 -14.48 5.61
CA LEU A 120 5.05 -13.18 4.98
C LEU A 120 4.90 -13.22 3.46
N ALA A 121 5.40 -14.27 2.81
CA ALA A 121 5.22 -14.48 1.37
C ALA A 121 3.74 -14.50 0.97
N LYS A 122 2.90 -15.23 1.73
CA LYS A 122 1.45 -15.32 1.47
C LYS A 122 0.72 -13.99 1.66
N ILE A 123 1.01 -13.27 2.75
CA ILE A 123 0.31 -12.00 3.06
C ILE A 123 0.80 -10.84 2.19
N CYS A 124 2.10 -10.79 1.87
CA CYS A 124 2.69 -9.73 1.05
C CYS A 124 2.64 -10.04 -0.45
N LYS A 125 2.16 -11.22 -0.85
CA LYS A 125 2.17 -11.70 -2.24
C LYS A 125 3.57 -11.60 -2.88
N LEU A 126 4.59 -11.90 -2.09
CA LEU A 126 5.99 -11.93 -2.52
C LEU A 126 6.49 -13.37 -2.59
N SER A 127 7.44 -13.62 -3.48
CA SER A 127 8.18 -14.88 -3.46
C SER A 127 9.03 -14.99 -2.18
N THR A 128 9.25 -16.21 -1.70
CA THR A 128 10.18 -16.48 -0.58
C THR A 128 11.58 -15.91 -0.84
N LYS A 129 12.02 -15.87 -2.11
CA LYS A 129 13.27 -15.23 -2.53
C LYS A 129 13.28 -13.72 -2.25
N GLN A 130 12.19 -13.01 -2.57
CA GLN A 130 12.06 -11.57 -2.27
C GLN A 130 12.06 -11.31 -0.76
N ILE A 131 11.38 -12.15 0.02
CA ILE A 131 11.41 -12.10 1.48
C ILE A 131 12.86 -12.27 1.98
N ASN A 132 13.54 -13.34 1.58
CA ASN A 132 14.93 -13.61 1.96
C ASN A 132 15.88 -12.46 1.60
N ASN A 133 15.74 -11.89 0.41
CA ASN A 133 16.54 -10.75 -0.05
C ASN A 133 16.28 -9.51 0.80
N TRP A 134 15.02 -9.24 1.17
CA TRP A 134 14.68 -8.10 2.00
C TRP A 134 15.32 -8.20 3.39
N PHE A 135 15.21 -9.36 4.06
CA PHE A 135 15.81 -9.59 5.37
C PHE A 135 17.33 -9.48 5.32
N THR A 136 17.96 -10.02 4.28
CA THR A 136 19.41 -9.89 4.05
C THR A 136 19.83 -8.44 3.88
N ASN A 137 19.12 -7.68 3.05
CA ASN A 137 19.40 -6.26 2.81
C ASN A 137 19.13 -5.39 4.04
N LYS A 138 18.12 -5.72 4.87
CA LYS A 138 17.84 -5.02 6.13
C LYS A 138 18.98 -5.23 7.13
N ARG A 139 19.46 -6.48 7.31
CA ARG A 139 20.62 -6.78 8.17
C ARG A 139 21.90 -6.10 7.72
N ASN A 140 22.15 -6.05 6.42
CA ASN A 140 23.35 -5.37 5.90
C ASN A 140 23.29 -3.86 6.19
N ARG A 141 22.11 -3.24 6.02
CA ARG A 141 21.91 -1.81 6.32
C ARG A 141 22.00 -1.49 7.81
N SER A 142 21.52 -2.37 8.70
CA SER A 142 21.62 -2.18 10.15
C SER A 142 23.08 -2.30 10.62
N LYS A 143 23.84 -3.28 10.11
CA LYS A 143 25.28 -3.41 10.40
C LYS A 143 26.10 -2.19 9.95
N SER A 144 25.78 -1.61 8.80
CA SER A 144 26.47 -0.40 8.33
C SER A 144 26.19 0.85 9.18
N HIS A 145 25.08 0.89 9.94
CA HIS A 145 24.79 1.99 10.85
C HIS A 145 25.48 1.84 12.22
N GLU A 146 25.91 0.63 12.59
CA GLU A 146 26.65 0.37 13.84
C GLU A 146 28.17 0.58 13.68
N GLY A 147 28.71 0.46 12.46
CA GLY A 147 30.15 0.63 12.18
C GLY A 147 30.63 2.07 11.90
N GLY A 148 29.74 3.07 11.96
CA GLY A 148 30.04 4.47 11.59
C GLY A 148 30.32 5.43 12.76
N ARG A 149 30.48 4.91 13.98
CA ARG A 149 30.93 5.69 15.15
C ARG A 149 32.15 5.03 15.78
N GLN A 150 33.29 5.13 15.11
CA GLN A 150 34.61 5.20 15.76
C GLN A 150 35.66 5.51 14.70
N TYR A 151 36.54 6.45 15.06
CA TYR A 151 37.62 7.11 14.32
C TYR A 151 37.21 8.32 13.48
#